data_AF-A0A804M8W1-F1
#
_entry.id   AF-A0A804M8W1-F1
#
_cell.length_a   1.000
_cell.length_b   1.000
_cell.length_c   1.000
_cell.angle_alpha   90.00
_cell.angle_beta   90.00
_cell.angle_gamma   90.00
#
_symmetry.space_group_name_H-M   'P 1'
#
loop_
_entity.id
_entity.type
_entity.pdbx_description
1 polymer ?
#
loop_
_entity_poly.entity_id
_entity_poly.type
_entity_poly.pdbx_seq_one_letter_code
_entity_poly.pdbx_strand_id
1 'polypeptide(L)'
;MLERSRDGRIVFAGDSIGRNQWESMVCMLAAAVPAASSSRVYERSGKPISRHKGYLAMVFADYNLSVEYYRAPMIVMVHRFPAANNATAGSVRGGVRLDALPRHADRWAAADVLVLNSGHWWNQHKTVKAGNYFMVGDRLNKTMDIKEAFQRSLQTVKDWELSSAQLSESYFFFRSFSPSHYSNGTWNTGGSCAGQREPPTTNNGRSEEEYSWMNAMIAKMTEDIKSHGRKARFLNITHMTELRPDGHPAGHREPGTPPDAPEDCSHWCLPGVPDVWNQILYAHLLSAGYGTRRNQR
;
A
#
# COMPACT_ATOMS: atom_id res chain seq x y z
N MET A 1 -18.59 1.07 9.83
CA MET A 1 -17.52 0.13 9.43
C MET A 1 -17.38 -1.02 10.43
N LEU A 2 -17.08 -0.76 11.71
CA LEU A 2 -16.91 -1.80 12.76
C LEU A 2 -17.94 -2.94 12.71
N GLU A 3 -19.24 -2.63 12.82
CA GLU A 3 -20.31 -3.65 12.78
C GLU A 3 -20.35 -4.45 11.48
N ARG A 4 -20.20 -3.79 10.33
CA ARG A 4 -20.21 -4.45 9.02
C ARG A 4 -19.02 -5.40 8.84
N SER A 5 -17.93 -5.16 9.56
CA SER A 5 -16.70 -5.94 9.54
C SER A 5 -16.59 -6.93 10.71
N ARG A 6 -17.64 -7.09 11.52
CA ARG A 6 -17.66 -8.03 12.65
C ARG A 6 -17.31 -9.44 12.18
N ASP A 7 -16.55 -10.17 13.00
CA ASP A 7 -16.04 -11.51 12.69
C ASP A 7 -15.20 -11.61 11.40
N GLY A 8 -14.60 -10.49 10.98
CA GLY A 8 -13.90 -10.37 9.72
C GLY A 8 -12.47 -9.84 9.83
N ARG A 9 -11.81 -9.78 8.67
CA ARG A 9 -10.43 -9.32 8.51
C ARG A 9 -10.34 -8.28 7.39
N ILE A 10 -9.79 -7.12 7.72
CA ILE A 10 -9.40 -6.08 6.76
C ILE A 10 -7.89 -6.13 6.64
N VAL A 11 -7.37 -6.42 5.45
CA VAL A 11 -5.94 -6.60 5.21
C VAL A 11 -5.45 -5.56 4.22
N PHE A 12 -4.42 -4.81 4.62
CA PHE A 12 -3.63 -3.97 3.73
C PHE A 12 -2.30 -4.68 3.44
N ALA A 13 -1.89 -4.74 2.17
CA ALA A 13 -0.58 -5.28 1.81
C ALA A 13 0.09 -4.43 0.74
N GLY A 14 1.34 -4.05 0.97
CA GLY A 14 2.03 -3.15 0.04
C GLY A 14 3.24 -2.44 0.63
N ASP A 15 3.48 -1.23 0.14
CA ASP A 15 4.57 -0.36 0.59
C ASP A 15 4.20 0.46 1.83
N SER A 16 5.08 1.40 2.21
CA SER A 16 4.89 2.23 3.40
C SER A 16 3.69 3.18 3.31
N ILE A 17 3.19 3.50 2.12
CA ILE A 17 1.96 4.27 1.96
C ILE A 17 0.72 3.39 2.20
N GLY A 18 0.82 2.08 1.94
CA GLY A 18 -0.18 1.11 2.40
C GLY A 18 -0.28 1.06 3.92
N ARG A 19 0.87 1.07 4.59
CA ARG A 19 0.94 1.18 6.05
C ARG A 19 0.31 2.49 6.55
N ASN A 20 0.61 3.62 5.90
CA ASN A 20 0.07 4.92 6.28
C ASN A 20 -1.48 4.93 6.23
N GLN A 21 -2.06 4.30 5.20
CA GLN A 21 -3.50 4.11 5.09
C GLN A 21 -4.06 3.14 6.15
N TRP A 22 -3.33 2.07 6.46
CA TRP A 22 -3.70 1.15 7.53
C TRP A 22 -3.70 1.84 8.91
N GLU A 23 -2.69 2.66 9.22
CA GLU A 23 -2.63 3.44 10.47
C GLU A 23 -3.84 4.39 10.59
N SER A 24 -4.19 5.08 9.50
CA SER A 24 -5.42 5.89 9.42
C SER A 24 -6.68 5.06 9.71
N MET A 25 -6.84 3.90 9.06
CA MET A 25 -8.01 3.04 9.26
C MET A 25 -8.13 2.60 10.72
N VAL A 26 -7.01 2.20 11.34
CA VAL A 26 -6.97 1.85 12.75
C VAL A 26 -7.41 3.02 13.63
N CYS A 27 -6.88 4.22 13.41
CA CYS A 27 -7.25 5.41 14.18
C CYS A 27 -8.75 5.75 14.03
N MET A 28 -9.27 5.76 12.81
CA MET A 28 -10.69 6.02 12.54
C MET A 28 -11.61 5.02 13.22
N LEU A 29 -11.26 3.73 13.18
CA LEU A 29 -12.05 2.68 13.85
C LEU A 29 -11.93 2.77 15.36
N ALA A 30 -10.73 3.01 15.90
CA ALA A 30 -10.50 3.11 17.34
C ALA A 30 -11.25 4.30 17.95
N ALA A 31 -11.34 5.43 17.23
CA ALA A 31 -12.12 6.58 17.65
C ALA A 31 -13.64 6.30 17.76
N ALA A 32 -14.15 5.28 17.05
CA ALA A 32 -15.55 4.87 17.09
C ALA A 32 -15.85 3.80 18.16
N VAL A 33 -14.84 3.26 18.84
CA VAL A 33 -15.02 2.29 19.93
C VAL A 33 -15.41 3.05 21.22
N PRO A 34 -16.43 2.60 21.97
CA PRO A 34 -16.78 3.21 23.25
C PRO A 34 -15.58 3.29 24.19
N ALA A 35 -15.43 4.39 24.94
CA ALA A 35 -14.28 4.60 25.82
C ALA A 35 -14.07 3.44 26.82
N ALA A 36 -15.15 2.86 27.34
CA ALA A 36 -15.13 1.69 28.23
C ALA A 36 -14.52 0.42 27.60
N SER A 37 -14.49 0.34 26.26
CA SER A 37 -13.93 -0.76 25.48
C SER A 37 -12.57 -0.45 24.85
N SER A 38 -11.99 0.73 25.12
CA SER A 38 -10.72 1.15 24.52
C SER A 38 -9.56 0.17 24.80
N SER A 39 -9.52 -0.43 26.00
CA SER A 39 -8.55 -1.47 26.38
C SER A 39 -8.70 -2.78 25.59
N ARG A 40 -9.82 -2.95 24.88
CA ARG A 40 -10.14 -4.10 24.03
C ARG A 40 -9.78 -3.86 22.56
N VAL A 41 -9.07 -2.75 22.29
CA VAL A 41 -8.36 -2.48 21.04
C VAL A 41 -6.87 -2.65 21.28
N TYR A 42 -6.24 -3.66 20.68
CA TYR A 42 -4.85 -3.99 20.97
C TYR A 42 -4.10 -4.56 19.76
N GLU A 43 -2.78 -4.45 19.76
CA GLU A 43 -1.95 -5.10 18.76
C GLU A 43 -1.84 -6.60 19.07
N ARG A 44 -2.08 -7.46 18.07
CA ARG A 44 -2.22 -8.92 18.23
C ARG A 44 -1.03 -9.59 18.91
N SER A 45 0.20 -9.10 18.71
CA SER A 45 1.39 -9.65 19.35
C SER A 45 1.73 -9.02 20.71
N GLY A 46 0.93 -8.05 21.17
CA GLY A 46 1.14 -7.31 22.41
C GLY A 46 2.40 -6.44 22.39
N LYS A 47 3.00 -6.19 21.22
CA LYS A 47 4.28 -5.49 21.09
C LYS A 47 4.06 -4.11 20.46
N PRO A 48 4.83 -3.08 20.88
CA PRO A 48 4.77 -1.76 20.25
C PRO A 48 4.89 -1.83 18.72
N ILE A 49 4.10 -1.02 18.02
CA ILE A 49 4.18 -0.89 16.57
C ILE A 49 5.55 -0.27 16.23
N SER A 50 6.32 -0.91 15.36
CA SER A 50 7.64 -0.41 14.93
C SER A 50 7.77 -0.43 13.41
N ARG A 51 8.70 0.37 12.88
CA ARG A 51 8.92 0.57 11.44
C ARG A 51 9.30 -0.70 10.67
N HIS A 52 10.03 -1.59 11.33
CA HIS A 52 10.66 -2.73 10.69
C HIS A 52 9.84 -4.01 10.76
N LYS A 53 8.72 -4.00 11.49
CA LYS A 53 7.79 -5.13 11.50
C LYS A 53 7.17 -5.29 10.12
N GLY A 54 7.41 -6.45 9.50
CA GLY A 54 6.83 -6.81 8.21
C GLY A 54 5.35 -7.20 8.28
N TYR A 55 4.80 -7.30 9.49
CA TYR A 55 3.39 -7.61 9.75
C TYR A 55 2.94 -6.91 11.03
N LEU A 56 1.76 -6.30 10.98
CA LEU A 56 1.08 -5.63 12.09
C LEU A 56 -0.40 -6.01 12.06
N ALA A 57 -1.03 -6.22 13.22
CA ALA A 57 -2.46 -6.49 13.29
C ALA A 57 -3.07 -5.85 14.52
N MET A 58 -4.00 -4.92 14.32
CA MET A 58 -4.82 -4.35 15.39
C MET A 58 -6.11 -5.14 15.51
N VAL A 59 -6.45 -5.56 16.72
CA VAL A 59 -7.64 -6.35 17.04
C VAL A 59 -8.63 -5.45 17.74
N PHE A 60 -9.87 -5.47 17.28
CA PHE A 60 -11.03 -4.82 17.88
C PHE A 60 -11.90 -5.92 18.48
N ALA A 61 -11.62 -6.30 19.73
CA ALA A 61 -12.13 -7.57 20.28
C ALA A 61 -13.65 -7.62 20.40
N ASP A 62 -14.32 -6.50 20.68
CA ASP A 62 -15.80 -6.43 20.74
C ASP A 62 -16.49 -6.74 19.42
N TYR A 63 -15.75 -6.62 18.32
CA TYR A 63 -16.23 -6.88 16.97
C TYR A 63 -15.62 -8.16 16.39
N ASN A 64 -14.74 -8.85 17.13
CA ASN A 64 -13.95 -9.96 16.60
C ASN A 64 -13.32 -9.63 15.23
N LEU A 65 -12.83 -8.39 15.09
CA LEU A 65 -12.30 -7.83 13.85
C LEU A 65 -10.78 -7.66 13.99
N SER A 66 -10.03 -8.01 12.94
CA SER A 66 -8.65 -7.56 12.79
C SER A 66 -8.43 -6.66 11.58
N VAL A 67 -7.63 -5.63 11.78
CA VAL A 67 -7.17 -4.69 10.76
C VAL A 67 -5.66 -4.85 10.65
N GLU A 68 -5.20 -5.39 9.54
CA GLU A 68 -3.87 -5.96 9.39
C GLU A 68 -3.08 -5.24 8.30
N TYR A 69 -1.77 -5.17 8.46
CA TYR A 69 -0.83 -4.69 7.46
C TYR A 69 0.28 -5.71 7.23
N TYR A 70 0.58 -5.96 5.96
CA TYR A 70 1.70 -6.78 5.52
C TYR A 70 2.62 -6.00 4.58
N ARG A 71 3.91 -5.99 4.90
CA ARG A 71 4.91 -5.30 4.10
C ARG A 71 5.27 -6.13 2.86
N ALA A 72 4.82 -5.66 1.70
CA ALA A 72 5.16 -6.20 0.39
C ALA A 72 5.31 -5.04 -0.62
N PRO A 73 6.40 -4.25 -0.59
CA PRO A 73 6.48 -2.98 -1.33
C PRO A 73 6.37 -3.09 -2.85
N MET A 74 6.70 -4.26 -3.41
CA MET A 74 6.55 -4.58 -4.82
C MET A 74 5.39 -5.55 -5.07
N ILE A 75 4.62 -5.92 -4.04
CA ILE A 75 3.59 -6.97 -3.98
C ILE A 75 4.12 -8.38 -4.28
N VAL A 76 5.03 -8.54 -5.23
CA VAL A 76 5.75 -9.78 -5.54
C VAL A 76 6.96 -10.01 -4.64
N MET A 77 7.50 -11.23 -4.69
CA MET A 77 8.62 -11.66 -3.88
C MET A 77 9.92 -10.95 -4.31
N VAL A 78 10.68 -10.46 -3.33
CA VAL A 78 12.04 -9.93 -3.55
C VAL A 78 13.03 -10.84 -2.82
N HIS A 79 13.86 -11.55 -3.58
CA HIS A 79 14.97 -12.32 -3.03
C HIS A 79 16.18 -11.42 -2.81
N ARG A 80 16.82 -11.60 -1.66
CA ARG A 80 18.18 -11.13 -1.44
C ARG A 80 19.14 -12.27 -1.74
N PHE A 81 20.12 -12.03 -2.59
CA PHE A 81 21.19 -12.99 -2.83
C PHE A 81 22.27 -12.84 -1.75
N PRO A 82 23.02 -13.92 -1.46
CA PRO A 82 24.20 -13.83 -0.61
C PRO A 82 25.12 -12.70 -1.10
N ALA A 83 25.61 -11.88 -0.17
CA ALA A 83 26.54 -10.82 -0.52
C ALA A 83 27.82 -11.46 -1.09
N ALA A 84 28.21 -11.08 -2.31
CA ALA A 84 29.56 -11.37 -2.80
C ALA A 84 30.55 -10.54 -1.97
N ASN A 85 31.67 -11.14 -1.54
CA ASN A 85 32.67 -10.50 -0.68
C ASN A 85 33.21 -9.16 -1.22
N ASN A 86 33.04 -8.88 -2.53
CA ASN A 86 33.49 -7.67 -3.22
C ASN A 86 32.34 -6.93 -3.95
N ALA A 87 31.19 -6.73 -3.29
CA ALA A 87 30.04 -6.07 -3.93
C ALA A 87 30.32 -4.59 -4.27
N THR A 88 30.62 -4.30 -5.54
CA THR A 88 30.74 -2.95 -6.12
C THR A 88 29.39 -2.36 -6.54
N ALA A 89 29.35 -1.06 -6.87
CA ALA A 89 28.19 -0.46 -7.51
C ALA A 89 27.82 -1.22 -8.81
N GLY A 90 26.56 -1.62 -8.96
CA GLY A 90 26.10 -2.49 -10.06
C GLY A 90 26.10 -4.00 -9.72
N SER A 91 26.56 -4.38 -8.53
CA SER A 91 26.44 -5.77 -8.07
C SER A 91 24.98 -6.18 -7.93
N VAL A 92 24.67 -7.40 -8.39
CA VAL A 92 23.36 -8.03 -8.20
C VAL A 92 23.22 -8.41 -6.74
N ARG A 93 22.41 -7.64 -6.00
CA ARG A 93 22.10 -7.88 -4.58
C ARG A 93 20.83 -8.71 -4.40
N GLY A 94 19.97 -8.75 -5.42
CA GLY A 94 18.70 -9.44 -5.33
C GLY A 94 17.94 -9.51 -6.63
N GLY A 95 16.80 -10.20 -6.54
CA GLY A 95 15.89 -10.44 -7.65
C GLY A 95 14.44 -10.19 -7.25
N VAL A 96 13.75 -9.32 -7.96
CA VAL A 96 12.29 -9.14 -7.90
C VAL A 96 11.66 -10.21 -8.78
N ARG A 97 11.07 -11.25 -8.16
CA ARG A 97 10.44 -12.36 -8.88
C ARG A 97 9.07 -11.93 -9.36
N LEU A 98 8.94 -11.68 -10.65
CA LEU A 98 7.72 -11.16 -11.23
C LEU A 98 6.60 -12.19 -11.32
N ASP A 99 6.92 -13.47 -11.12
CA ASP A 99 6.05 -14.64 -11.24
C ASP A 99 5.67 -15.28 -9.90
N ALA A 100 6.05 -14.67 -8.76
CA ALA A 100 5.79 -15.23 -7.44
C ALA A 100 5.40 -14.15 -6.43
N LEU A 101 4.30 -14.38 -5.71
CA LEU A 101 3.95 -13.59 -4.54
C LEU A 101 4.79 -14.02 -3.31
N PRO A 102 4.97 -13.13 -2.31
CA PRO A 102 5.60 -13.47 -1.05
C PRO A 102 4.86 -14.63 -0.36
N ARG A 103 5.58 -15.48 0.38
CA ARG A 103 4.98 -16.62 1.11
C ARG A 103 3.83 -16.24 2.06
N HIS A 104 3.80 -15.00 2.53
CA HIS A 104 2.75 -14.53 3.41
C HIS A 104 1.48 -14.08 2.67
N ALA A 105 1.46 -14.14 1.33
CA ALA A 105 0.28 -13.85 0.52
C ALA A 105 -0.89 -14.79 0.81
N ASP A 106 -0.63 -16.04 1.19
CA ASP A 106 -1.66 -16.98 1.62
C ASP A 106 -2.45 -16.47 2.85
N ARG A 107 -1.82 -15.63 3.68
CA ARG A 107 -2.51 -15.01 4.84
C ARG A 107 -3.44 -13.89 4.41
N TRP A 108 -3.18 -13.24 3.27
CA TRP A 108 -4.02 -12.19 2.69
C TRP A 108 -5.26 -12.78 2.00
N ALA A 109 -5.11 -13.96 1.41
CA ALA A 109 -6.17 -14.63 0.64
C ALA A 109 -7.44 -14.88 1.47
N ALA A 110 -7.32 -14.98 2.79
CA ALA A 110 -8.42 -15.19 3.74
C ALA A 110 -8.99 -13.88 4.34
N ALA A 111 -8.79 -12.73 3.69
CA ALA A 111 -9.32 -11.45 4.15
C ALA A 111 -10.73 -11.21 3.60
N ASP A 112 -11.64 -10.64 4.40
CA ASP A 112 -12.95 -10.20 3.90
C ASP A 112 -12.82 -8.95 3.02
N VAL A 113 -11.87 -8.08 3.36
CA VAL A 113 -11.48 -6.90 2.58
C VAL A 113 -9.97 -6.93 2.40
N LEU A 114 -9.50 -6.99 1.16
CA LEU A 114 -8.08 -6.95 0.82
C LEU A 114 -7.76 -5.68 0.03
N VAL A 115 -6.84 -4.87 0.53
CA VAL A 115 -6.38 -3.63 -0.11
C VAL A 115 -4.90 -3.76 -0.43
N LEU A 116 -4.58 -3.90 -1.71
CA LEU A 116 -3.22 -3.92 -2.21
C LEU A 116 -2.78 -2.52 -2.66
N ASN A 117 -1.50 -2.20 -2.50
CA ASN A 117 -0.91 -1.02 -3.11
C ASN A 117 0.56 -1.26 -3.49
N SER A 118 1.01 -0.60 -4.55
CA SER A 118 2.39 -0.69 -5.04
C SER A 118 2.69 0.50 -5.92
N GLY A 119 3.91 1.05 -5.87
CA GLY A 119 4.28 2.15 -6.77
C GLY A 119 5.64 2.77 -6.43
N HIS A 120 5.82 3.27 -5.21
CA HIS A 120 6.99 4.10 -4.86
C HIS A 120 8.34 3.40 -4.96
N TRP A 121 8.37 2.07 -5.08
CA TRP A 121 9.59 1.27 -5.23
C TRP A 121 9.91 0.96 -6.70
N TRP A 122 8.94 1.10 -7.61
CA TRP A 122 9.09 0.85 -9.06
C TRP A 122 9.74 2.03 -9.77
N ASN A 123 11.00 2.29 -9.43
CA ASN A 123 11.84 3.27 -10.09
C ASN A 123 13.32 2.82 -10.09
N GLN A 124 14.10 3.45 -10.96
CA GLN A 124 15.51 3.10 -11.17
C GLN A 124 16.33 3.19 -9.88
N HIS A 125 16.04 4.15 -9.00
CA HIS A 125 16.82 4.37 -7.79
C HIS A 125 16.57 3.27 -6.72
N LYS A 126 15.32 2.99 -6.39
CA LYS A 126 14.97 2.05 -5.31
C LYS A 126 15.04 0.57 -5.73
N THR A 127 14.99 0.29 -7.03
CA THR A 127 15.08 -1.07 -7.58
C THR A 127 16.48 -1.37 -8.12
N VAL A 128 16.78 -0.85 -9.32
CA VAL A 128 17.95 -1.24 -10.11
C VAL A 128 19.25 -0.73 -9.49
N LYS A 129 19.32 0.55 -9.11
CA LYS A 129 20.50 1.11 -8.44
C LYS A 129 20.73 0.54 -7.05
N ALA A 130 19.69 0.00 -6.41
CA ALA A 130 19.80 -0.77 -5.17
C ALA A 130 20.29 -2.22 -5.39
N GLY A 131 20.60 -2.61 -6.63
CA GLY A 131 21.10 -3.92 -7.01
C GLY A 131 20.03 -5.00 -7.15
N ASN A 132 18.74 -4.62 -7.20
CA ASN A 132 17.65 -5.56 -7.42
C ASN A 132 17.23 -5.52 -8.89
N TYR A 133 17.28 -6.66 -9.55
CA TYR A 133 16.87 -6.82 -10.95
C TYR A 133 15.68 -7.76 -11.06
N PHE A 134 15.11 -7.91 -12.25
CA PHE A 134 13.87 -8.65 -12.43
C PHE A 134 14.11 -10.11 -12.75
N MET A 135 13.24 -11.00 -12.27
CA MET A 135 13.35 -12.44 -12.49
C MET A 135 12.02 -13.08 -12.86
N VAL A 136 12.09 -14.13 -13.68
CA VAL A 136 11.00 -15.10 -13.91
C VAL A 136 11.64 -16.48 -13.84
N GLY A 137 11.11 -17.36 -12.96
CA GLY A 137 11.79 -18.57 -12.54
C GLY A 137 13.19 -18.26 -12.02
N ASP A 138 14.18 -18.97 -12.55
CA ASP A 138 15.59 -18.79 -12.19
C ASP A 138 16.35 -17.81 -13.12
N ARG A 139 15.66 -17.18 -14.07
CA ARG A 139 16.29 -16.28 -15.04
C ARG A 139 16.26 -14.84 -14.55
N LEU A 140 17.44 -14.29 -14.28
CA LEU A 140 17.65 -12.88 -13.97
C LEU A 140 17.79 -12.05 -15.25
N ASN A 141 16.97 -11.00 -15.38
CA ASN A 141 17.03 -10.03 -16.46
C ASN A 141 17.43 -8.66 -15.91
N LYS A 142 18.63 -8.21 -16.28
CA LYS A 142 19.19 -6.92 -15.86
C LYS A 142 18.75 -5.73 -16.71
N THR A 143 18.22 -5.99 -17.90
CA THR A 143 17.88 -4.97 -18.90
C THR A 143 16.37 -4.75 -19.04
N MET A 144 15.54 -5.57 -18.37
CA MET A 144 14.08 -5.42 -18.39
C MET A 144 13.66 -4.05 -17.84
N ASP A 145 12.75 -3.42 -18.57
CA ASP A 145 12.20 -2.13 -18.21
C ASP A 145 11.28 -2.22 -16.99
N ILE A 146 11.23 -1.15 -16.20
CA ILE A 146 10.43 -1.10 -14.97
C ILE A 146 8.93 -1.18 -15.27
N LYS A 147 8.46 -0.58 -16.38
CA LYS A 147 7.04 -0.65 -16.74
C LYS A 147 6.66 -2.07 -17.14
N GLU A 148 7.52 -2.74 -17.91
CA GLU A 148 7.34 -4.16 -18.25
C GLU A 148 7.31 -5.02 -16.98
N ALA A 149 8.25 -4.81 -16.07
CA ALA A 149 8.33 -5.55 -14.83
C ALA A 149 7.09 -5.34 -13.94
N PHE A 150 6.62 -4.10 -13.82
CA PHE A 150 5.41 -3.77 -13.08
C PHE A 150 4.19 -4.48 -13.70
N GLN A 151 4.03 -4.41 -15.02
CA GLN A 151 2.94 -5.09 -15.73
C GLN A 151 2.93 -6.60 -15.48
N ARG A 152 4.10 -7.25 -15.54
CA ARG A 152 4.24 -8.69 -15.23
C ARG A 152 3.87 -9.01 -13.78
N SER A 153 4.26 -8.16 -12.83
CA SER A 153 3.90 -8.35 -11.42
C SER A 153 2.39 -8.25 -11.18
N LEU A 154 1.71 -7.33 -11.86
CA LEU A 154 0.25 -7.22 -11.82
C LEU A 154 -0.45 -8.42 -12.47
N GLN A 155 0.13 -8.99 -13.52
CA GLN A 155 -0.37 -10.23 -14.11
C GLN A 155 -0.33 -11.39 -13.11
N THR A 156 0.75 -11.52 -12.33
CA THR A 156 0.83 -12.52 -11.24
C THR A 156 -0.18 -12.27 -10.12
N VAL A 157 -0.43 -11.01 -9.76
CA VAL A 157 -1.50 -10.67 -8.80
C VAL A 157 -2.87 -11.09 -9.33
N LYS A 158 -3.15 -10.82 -10.62
CA LYS A 158 -4.39 -11.23 -11.28
C LYS A 158 -4.58 -12.74 -11.26
N ASP A 159 -3.57 -13.49 -11.67
CA ASP A 159 -3.63 -14.95 -11.74
C ASP A 159 -3.81 -15.57 -10.35
N TRP A 160 -3.17 -14.99 -9.33
CA TRP A 160 -3.36 -15.39 -7.93
C TRP A 160 -4.78 -15.10 -7.42
N GLU A 161 -5.32 -13.91 -7.69
CA GLU A 161 -6.69 -13.56 -7.26
C GLU A 161 -7.71 -14.52 -7.89
N LEU A 162 -7.62 -14.74 -9.20
CA LEU A 162 -8.56 -15.56 -9.95
C LEU A 162 -8.47 -17.06 -9.60
N SER A 163 -7.27 -17.55 -9.27
CA SER A 163 -7.07 -18.96 -8.87
C SER A 163 -7.39 -19.24 -7.40
N SER A 164 -7.40 -18.21 -6.54
CA SER A 164 -7.72 -18.38 -5.12
C SER A 164 -9.22 -18.56 -4.90
N ALA A 165 -9.60 -19.73 -4.37
CA ALA A 165 -10.96 -19.98 -3.91
C ALA A 165 -11.35 -19.08 -2.73
N GLN A 166 -10.40 -18.72 -1.86
CA GLN A 166 -10.66 -17.91 -0.67
C GLN A 166 -11.01 -16.45 -1.04
N LEU A 167 -10.40 -15.93 -2.10
CA LEU A 167 -10.64 -14.55 -2.57
C LEU A 167 -11.95 -14.38 -3.33
N SER A 168 -12.61 -15.47 -3.73
CA SER A 168 -13.86 -15.40 -4.49
C SER A 168 -14.97 -14.62 -3.79
N GLU A 169 -14.93 -14.56 -2.47
CA GLU A 169 -15.91 -13.84 -1.65
C GLU A 169 -15.42 -12.50 -1.11
N SER A 170 -14.10 -12.29 -1.14
CA SER A 170 -13.42 -11.11 -0.63
C SER A 170 -13.72 -9.88 -1.48
N TYR A 171 -13.78 -8.72 -0.84
CA TYR A 171 -13.76 -7.44 -1.54
C TYR A 171 -12.30 -7.06 -1.80
N PHE A 172 -11.89 -7.15 -3.07
CA PHE A 172 -10.52 -6.90 -3.51
C PHE A 172 -10.37 -5.47 -4.04
N PHE A 173 -9.42 -4.74 -3.48
CA PHE A 173 -9.06 -3.40 -3.92
C PHE A 173 -7.58 -3.36 -4.28
N PHE A 174 -7.27 -2.67 -5.37
CA PHE A 174 -5.91 -2.21 -5.63
C PHE A 174 -5.93 -0.68 -5.70
N ARG A 175 -5.20 -0.04 -4.79
CA ARG A 175 -5.13 1.42 -4.71
C ARG A 175 -4.20 1.98 -5.78
N SER A 176 -4.64 3.06 -6.38
CA SER A 176 -3.82 3.87 -7.28
C SER A 176 -2.58 4.45 -6.59
N PHE A 177 -1.68 5.00 -7.39
CA PHE A 177 -0.45 5.63 -6.93
C PHE A 177 -0.74 6.82 -5.99
N SER A 178 0.05 6.97 -4.94
CA SER A 178 0.01 8.15 -4.05
C SER A 178 1.06 9.15 -4.50
N PRO A 179 0.70 10.36 -4.96
CA PRO A 179 1.67 11.37 -5.33
C PRO A 179 2.64 11.80 -4.21
N SER A 180 3.71 12.45 -4.64
CA SER A 180 4.68 13.13 -3.77
C SER A 180 4.89 14.56 -4.23
N HIS A 181 5.03 15.51 -3.30
CA HIS A 181 5.07 16.94 -3.63
C HIS A 181 6.42 17.59 -3.32
N TYR A 182 7.50 17.10 -3.93
CA TYR A 182 8.81 17.73 -3.80
C TYR A 182 8.92 18.97 -4.71
N SER A 183 9.24 20.12 -4.13
CA SER A 183 9.58 21.35 -4.85
C SER A 183 11.08 21.63 -4.76
N ASN A 184 11.66 22.30 -5.77
CA ASN A 184 13.08 22.69 -5.83
C ASN A 184 14.09 21.54 -5.70
N GLY A 185 13.69 20.32 -6.06
CA GLY A 185 14.53 19.13 -6.01
C GLY A 185 13.67 17.87 -5.93
N THR A 186 14.33 16.72 -5.78
CA THR A 186 13.70 15.44 -5.51
C THR A 186 13.99 15.03 -4.07
N TRP A 187 13.36 13.94 -3.62
CA TRP A 187 13.54 13.37 -2.28
C TRP A 187 15.00 13.16 -1.85
N ASN A 188 15.94 13.02 -2.80
CA ASN A 188 17.36 12.80 -2.57
C ASN A 188 18.27 13.97 -3.01
N THR A 189 17.72 15.10 -3.46
CA THR A 189 18.48 16.28 -3.90
C THR A 189 18.05 17.57 -3.20
N GLY A 190 17.39 17.46 -2.04
CA GLY A 190 16.98 18.61 -1.24
C GLY A 190 15.60 19.18 -1.58
N GLY A 191 14.75 18.41 -2.26
CA GLY A 191 13.37 18.81 -2.49
C GLY A 191 12.58 18.96 -1.18
N SER A 192 11.63 19.90 -1.16
CA SER A 192 10.86 20.28 0.04
C SER A 192 9.37 20.46 -0.25
N CYS A 193 8.54 20.25 0.77
CA CYS A 193 7.10 20.54 0.79
C CYS A 193 6.71 21.43 1.97
N ALA A 194 7.65 21.84 2.83
CA ALA A 194 7.37 22.62 4.05
C ALA A 194 6.61 23.95 3.83
N GLY A 195 6.71 24.53 2.63
CA GLY A 195 5.99 25.76 2.26
C GLY A 195 4.53 25.56 1.82
N GLN A 196 4.13 24.32 1.56
CA GLN A 196 2.78 23.99 1.08
C GLN A 196 1.88 23.81 2.29
N ARG A 197 1.00 24.80 2.57
CA ARG A 197 0.14 24.81 3.77
C ARG A 197 -1.35 24.76 3.46
N GLU A 198 -1.70 24.93 2.19
CA GLU A 198 -3.07 24.90 1.71
C GLU A 198 -3.12 24.11 0.39
N PRO A 199 -4.24 23.44 0.09
CA PRO A 199 -4.51 22.92 -1.25
C PRO A 199 -4.36 24.02 -2.31
N PRO A 200 -3.79 23.73 -3.48
CA PRO A 200 -3.73 24.70 -4.56
C PRO A 200 -5.15 25.08 -5.02
N THR A 201 -5.35 26.36 -5.33
CA THR A 201 -6.63 26.86 -5.88
C THR A 201 -6.82 26.48 -7.34
N THR A 202 -5.74 26.13 -8.04
CA THR A 202 -5.74 25.70 -9.45
C THR A 202 -4.98 24.39 -9.62
N ASN A 203 -5.55 23.45 -10.36
CA ASN A 203 -4.85 22.24 -10.76
C ASN A 203 -3.89 22.56 -11.91
N ASN A 204 -2.59 22.49 -11.66
CA ASN A 204 -1.58 22.74 -12.69
C ASN A 204 -1.27 21.51 -13.56
N GLY A 205 -1.95 20.37 -13.35
CA GLY A 205 -1.91 19.16 -14.20
C GLY A 205 -0.55 18.46 -14.33
N ARG A 206 0.50 18.97 -13.66
CA ARG A 206 1.89 18.67 -13.99
C ARG A 206 2.39 17.30 -13.58
N SER A 207 1.72 16.59 -12.67
CA SER A 207 2.24 15.33 -12.10
C SER A 207 1.53 14.08 -12.60
N GLU A 208 0.32 14.20 -13.16
CA GLU A 208 -0.54 13.04 -13.43
C GLU A 208 0.11 12.13 -14.47
N GLU A 209 0.95 12.69 -15.37
CA GLU A 209 1.73 11.95 -16.34
C GLU A 209 2.73 10.95 -15.72
N GLU A 210 3.39 11.28 -14.61
CA GLU A 210 4.50 10.47 -14.07
C GLU A 210 4.05 9.07 -13.65
N TYR A 211 2.83 8.96 -13.10
CA TYR A 211 2.27 7.73 -12.55
C TYR A 211 1.06 7.20 -13.34
N SER A 212 0.64 7.92 -14.38
CA SER A 212 -0.50 7.56 -15.26
C SER A 212 -0.44 6.12 -15.75
N TRP A 213 0.74 5.67 -16.19
CA TRP A 213 0.94 4.33 -16.72
C TRP A 213 0.75 3.24 -15.65
N MET A 214 1.14 3.49 -14.39
CA MET A 214 0.90 2.54 -13.29
C MET A 214 -0.59 2.43 -13.02
N ASN A 215 -1.27 3.58 -12.89
CA ASN A 215 -2.70 3.65 -12.64
C ASN A 215 -3.51 2.98 -13.75
N ALA A 216 -3.15 3.20 -15.01
CA ALA A 216 -3.79 2.55 -16.16
C ALA A 216 -3.63 1.01 -16.11
N MET A 217 -2.43 0.51 -15.77
CA MET A 217 -2.19 -0.93 -15.64
C MET A 217 -2.94 -1.54 -14.46
N ILE A 218 -2.98 -0.87 -13.31
CA ILE A 218 -3.75 -1.31 -12.13
C ILE A 218 -5.24 -1.35 -12.47
N ALA A 219 -5.78 -0.27 -13.03
CA ALA A 219 -7.19 -0.17 -13.39
C ALA A 219 -7.59 -1.29 -14.35
N LYS A 220 -6.79 -1.50 -15.42
CA LYS A 220 -7.01 -2.61 -16.36
C LYS A 220 -7.01 -3.96 -15.66
N MET A 221 -6.02 -4.25 -14.83
CA MET A 221 -5.93 -5.51 -14.08
C MET A 221 -7.17 -5.72 -13.18
N THR A 222 -7.62 -4.69 -12.47
CA THR A 222 -8.80 -4.82 -11.60
C THR A 222 -10.11 -4.98 -12.38
N GLU A 223 -10.25 -4.36 -13.55
CA GLU A 223 -11.42 -4.53 -14.41
C GLU A 223 -11.44 -5.93 -15.03
N ASP A 224 -10.27 -6.45 -15.46
CA ASP A 224 -10.13 -7.83 -15.93
C ASP A 224 -10.53 -8.83 -14.83
N ILE A 225 -10.12 -8.63 -13.57
CA ILE A 225 -10.55 -9.50 -12.47
C ILE A 225 -12.07 -9.43 -12.29
N LYS A 226 -12.61 -8.21 -12.26
CA LYS A 226 -14.04 -7.95 -12.07
C LYS A 226 -14.88 -8.56 -13.20
N SER A 227 -14.39 -8.60 -14.44
CA SER A 227 -15.10 -9.22 -15.56
C SER A 227 -15.25 -10.74 -15.41
N HIS A 228 -14.48 -11.37 -14.51
CA HIS A 228 -14.63 -12.78 -14.13
C HIS A 228 -15.60 -12.99 -12.94
N GLY A 229 -16.44 -11.99 -12.63
CA GLY A 229 -17.44 -12.07 -11.56
C GLY A 229 -16.90 -11.84 -10.15
N ARG A 230 -15.64 -11.42 -10.01
CA ARG A 230 -14.99 -11.13 -8.73
C ARG A 230 -15.34 -9.72 -8.22
N LYS A 231 -15.27 -9.51 -6.91
CA LYS A 231 -15.53 -8.20 -6.27
C LYS A 231 -14.27 -7.31 -6.25
N ALA A 232 -13.65 -7.13 -7.42
CA ALA A 232 -12.46 -6.30 -7.58
C ALA A 232 -12.80 -4.84 -7.92
N ARG A 233 -12.05 -3.90 -7.35
CA ARG A 233 -12.18 -2.45 -7.61
C ARG A 233 -10.82 -1.75 -7.65
N PHE A 234 -10.68 -0.84 -8.61
CA PHE A 234 -9.62 0.16 -8.61
C PHE A 234 -9.97 1.26 -7.60
N LEU A 235 -9.17 1.41 -6.54
CA LEU A 235 -9.35 2.49 -5.58
C LEU A 235 -8.57 3.71 -6.06
N ASN A 236 -9.22 4.54 -6.88
CA ASN A 236 -8.62 5.71 -7.53
C ASN A 236 -8.56 6.91 -6.58
N ILE A 237 -7.38 7.16 -6.01
CA ILE A 237 -7.11 8.27 -5.09
C ILE A 237 -6.13 9.29 -5.65
N THR A 238 -5.51 9.05 -6.81
CA THR A 238 -4.33 9.81 -7.25
C THR A 238 -4.64 11.28 -7.48
N HIS A 239 -5.64 11.59 -8.32
CA HIS A 239 -5.95 12.97 -8.69
C HIS A 239 -6.33 13.84 -7.49
N MET A 240 -7.22 13.34 -6.62
CA MET A 240 -7.61 14.08 -5.42
C MET A 240 -6.47 14.25 -4.39
N THR A 241 -5.51 13.33 -4.39
CA THR A 241 -4.35 13.35 -3.49
C THR A 241 -3.29 14.34 -3.98
N GLU A 242 -3.17 14.51 -5.30
CA GLU A 242 -2.31 15.54 -5.90
C GLU A 242 -2.70 16.96 -5.47
N LEU A 243 -3.98 17.18 -5.20
CA LEU A 243 -4.47 18.47 -4.74
C LEU A 243 -4.16 18.75 -3.26
N ARG A 244 -3.33 17.91 -2.61
CA ARG A 244 -3.07 17.99 -1.17
C ARG A 244 -1.58 18.09 -0.81
N PRO A 245 -0.79 18.97 -1.43
CA PRO A 245 0.62 19.12 -1.05
C PRO A 245 0.81 19.52 0.42
N ASP A 246 -0.22 20.11 1.04
CA ASP A 246 -0.31 20.46 2.46
C ASP A 246 -0.43 19.27 3.42
N GLY A 247 -0.71 18.07 2.90
CA GLY A 247 -0.93 16.87 3.72
C GLY A 247 0.34 16.14 4.15
N HIS A 248 1.52 16.56 3.69
CA HIS A 248 2.79 15.90 3.98
C HIS A 248 3.39 16.36 5.32
N PRO A 249 4.14 15.48 6.02
CA PRO A 249 4.83 15.85 7.26
C PRO A 249 6.01 16.80 7.04
N ALA A 250 6.62 16.83 5.85
CA ALA A 250 7.83 17.62 5.58
C ALA A 250 8.94 17.29 6.60
N GLY A 251 9.37 18.26 7.40
CA GLY A 251 10.33 18.07 8.49
C GLY A 251 9.73 17.54 9.82
N HIS A 252 8.41 17.50 9.96
CA HIS A 252 7.72 17.07 11.18
C HIS A 252 7.61 15.53 11.26
N ARG A 253 8.76 14.92 11.50
CA ARG A 253 8.93 13.47 11.50
C ARG A 253 8.88 12.91 12.93
N GLU A 254 8.85 11.59 13.01
CA GLU A 254 8.83 10.84 14.26
C GLU A 254 9.97 11.23 15.22
N PRO A 255 9.78 11.02 16.54
CA PRO A 255 10.87 11.19 17.50
C PRO A 255 12.12 10.40 17.11
N GLY A 256 13.28 11.07 17.14
CA GLY A 256 14.58 10.48 16.78
C GLY A 256 15.01 10.70 15.33
N THR A 257 14.20 11.32 14.48
CA THR A 257 14.67 11.81 13.19
C THR A 257 15.72 12.91 13.38
N PRO A 258 16.90 12.81 12.74
CA PRO A 258 17.89 13.89 12.76
C PRO A 258 17.33 15.20 12.16
N PRO A 259 17.69 16.38 12.70
CA PRO A 259 17.23 17.67 12.17
C PRO A 259 17.63 17.94 10.70
N ASP A 260 18.69 17.30 10.22
CA ASP A 260 19.21 17.39 8.85
C ASP A 260 18.68 16.29 7.93
N ALA A 261 17.77 15.43 8.41
CA ALA A 261 17.16 14.41 7.57
C ALA A 261 16.34 15.06 6.43
N PRO A 262 16.36 14.49 5.21
CA PRO A 262 15.53 14.97 4.12
C PRO A 262 14.05 15.02 4.51
N GLU A 263 13.36 16.05 4.03
CA GLU A 263 11.91 16.19 4.21
C GLU A 263 11.17 14.98 3.63
N ASP A 264 10.09 14.58 4.31
CA ASP A 264 9.22 13.53 3.85
C ASP A 264 7.99 14.14 3.16
N CYS A 265 8.07 14.21 1.83
CA CYS A 265 6.99 14.68 0.96
C CYS A 265 6.37 13.50 0.19
N SER A 266 6.35 12.32 0.81
CA SER A 266 5.78 11.10 0.21
C SER A 266 4.77 10.42 1.14
N HIS A 267 5.03 10.39 2.44
CA HIS A 267 4.05 9.96 3.45
C HIS A 267 3.13 11.12 3.85
N TRP A 268 2.11 10.82 4.63
CA TRP A 268 1.05 11.76 4.95
C TRP A 268 0.85 11.86 6.46
N CYS A 269 0.59 13.07 6.94
CA CYS A 269 0.15 13.31 8.30
C CYS A 269 -1.14 12.54 8.60
N LEU A 270 -1.28 12.12 9.86
CA LEU A 270 -2.51 11.57 10.42
C LEU A 270 -2.94 12.39 11.65
N PRO A 271 -4.22 12.80 11.77
CA PRO A 271 -5.27 12.68 10.75
C PRO A 271 -4.94 13.48 9.48
N GLY A 272 -5.53 13.11 8.35
CA GLY A 272 -5.20 13.74 7.07
C GLY A 272 -5.68 13.00 5.82
N VAL A 273 -4.91 13.11 4.74
CA VAL A 273 -5.26 12.59 3.40
C VAL A 273 -5.63 11.10 3.39
N PRO A 274 -4.91 10.19 4.11
CA PRO A 274 -5.26 8.78 4.13
C PRO A 274 -6.64 8.48 4.75
N ASP A 275 -7.18 9.37 5.59
CA ASP A 275 -8.54 9.23 6.15
C ASP A 275 -9.58 9.29 5.03
N VAL A 276 -9.38 10.17 4.04
CA VAL A 276 -10.28 10.29 2.89
C VAL A 276 -10.19 9.06 1.98
N TRP A 277 -9.00 8.46 1.83
CA TRP A 277 -8.87 7.19 1.10
C TRP A 277 -9.68 6.07 1.76
N ASN A 278 -9.69 6.03 3.10
CA ASN A 278 -10.48 5.08 3.86
C ASN A 278 -11.98 5.37 3.81
N GLN A 279 -12.40 6.63 3.71
CA GLN A 279 -13.79 7.00 3.44
C GLN A 279 -14.24 6.52 2.06
N ILE A 280 -13.42 6.66 1.02
CA ILE A 280 -13.74 6.17 -0.33
C ILE A 280 -13.79 4.64 -0.37
N LEU A 281 -12.82 3.96 0.28
CA LEU A 281 -12.88 2.51 0.47
C LEU A 281 -14.18 2.08 1.14
N TYR A 282 -14.58 2.77 2.21
CA TYR A 282 -15.83 2.48 2.91
C TYR A 282 -17.06 2.74 2.04
N ALA A 283 -17.09 3.81 1.24
CA ALA A 283 -18.17 4.11 0.31
C ALA A 283 -18.32 3.01 -0.76
N HIS A 284 -17.21 2.49 -1.31
CA HIS A 284 -17.24 1.35 -2.22
C HIS A 284 -17.80 0.09 -1.55
N LEU A 285 -17.37 -0.21 -0.33
CA LEU A 285 -17.89 -1.34 0.44
C LEU A 285 -19.39 -1.21 0.68
N LEU A 286 -19.88 -0.03 1.10
CA LEU A 286 -21.31 0.24 1.28
C LEU A 286 -22.09 0.05 -0.03
N SER A 287 -21.61 0.62 -1.13
CA SER A 287 -22.23 0.50 -2.44
C SER A 287 -22.32 -0.96 -2.92
N ALA A 288 -21.39 -1.80 -2.51
CA ALA A 288 -21.37 -3.21 -2.86
C ALA A 288 -22.12 -4.11 -1.86
N GLY A 289 -22.85 -3.52 -0.90
CA GLY A 289 -23.63 -4.26 0.09
C GLY A 289 -22.79 -4.97 1.14
N TYR A 290 -21.57 -4.48 1.42
CA TYR A 290 -20.65 -5.12 2.34
C TYR A 290 -21.24 -5.30 3.74
N GLY A 291 -21.23 -6.56 4.15
CA GLY A 291 -21.33 -7.05 5.50
C GLY A 291 -20.70 -8.44 5.50
N THR A 292 -19.98 -8.79 6.55
CA THR A 292 -19.47 -10.15 6.70
C THR A 292 -20.66 -11.12 6.76
N ARG A 293 -20.58 -12.22 6.01
CA ARG A 293 -21.69 -13.20 5.89
C ARG A 293 -22.14 -13.78 7.23
N ARG A 294 -21.30 -13.67 8.26
CA ARG A 294 -21.60 -14.13 9.62
C ARG A 294 -22.67 -13.28 10.32
N ASN A 295 -22.85 -12.03 9.90
CA ASN A 295 -23.91 -11.16 10.42
C ASN A 295 -25.27 -11.35 9.72
N GLN A 296 -25.37 -12.25 8.74
CA GLN A 296 -26.61 -12.54 7.99
C GLN A 296 -27.22 -13.91 8.34
N ARG A 297 -26.75 -14.54 9.42
CA ARG A 297 -27.36 -15.72 10.05
C ARG A 297 -27.72 -15.40 11.48
#